data_AF-K2DZ14-F1
#
_entry.id   AF-K2DZ14-F1
#
_cell.length_a   1.000
_cell.length_b   1.000
_cell.length_c   1.000
_cell.angle_alpha   90.00
_cell.angle_beta   90.00
_cell.angle_gamma   90.00
#
_symmetry.space_group_name_H-M   'P 1'
#
loop_
_entity.id
_entity.type
_entity.pdbx_description
1 polymer ?
#
loop_
_entity_poly.entity_id
_entity_poly.type
_entity_poly.pdbx_seq_one_letter_code
_entity_poly.pdbx_strand_id
1 'polypeptide(L)'
;MSLIVATIIQVAFILLIAPFALGLVRFFKAHLQGREGASPFLPYITFAVLFRKEIVISNAVSWIFRAVPFVVFGTAVFLCAIIPLIFIGSSGTSLSDFLVIAGILAIGSIFLVLGGLDAGSAFGGMGSSREMTIAALLEPVIIMVFAAISFVVGESSIDGMLANQIGFQPYLILTIAALILVALAENARYPVDNPATHLELTMVHEAMILEYSGKYLALLEYASSIKLVIFSLLITNFIFPNTLADASSWGIGALMIALFFSLIKIIVSMSVLVFIESTMAKMRFYRMSEYFSIAFAVAFLGMIMALFTAHTDVSLQYHVLFSLFTVVCIVLLFGRVRLKAILRYYSVSSLAIAGIAWGLLPLVGEEERIHLWIFAIFTILTKTLAVPYVISRSSHAKKSLTNLPSFLRPGKSYFLAIVIMIVTYFNLDNISIEGLVKWNSLLYAAVTLIVLGITMMIIKRNIFSQIIGLLVIENGIAVFVLATIGSLPIMIEFGIFAVTVATAYILAILSAKISELHGSADTEDLRDLTE
;
A
#
# COMPACT_ATOMS: atom_id res chain seq x y z
N MET A 1 2.04 -31.29 -25.38
CA MET A 1 2.32 -30.19 -26.34
C MET A 1 1.57 -28.90 -26.01
N SER A 2 0.30 -28.94 -25.60
CA SER A 2 -0.48 -27.73 -25.25
C SER A 2 0.17 -26.85 -24.16
N LEU A 3 0.75 -27.44 -23.12
CA LEU A 3 1.39 -26.70 -22.02
C LEU A 3 2.62 -25.89 -22.45
N ILE A 4 3.46 -26.49 -23.31
CA ILE A 4 4.68 -25.83 -23.84
C ILE A 4 4.29 -24.71 -24.81
N VAL A 5 3.24 -24.92 -25.61
CA VAL A 5 2.74 -23.87 -26.50
C VAL A 5 2.15 -22.72 -25.70
N ALA A 6 1.42 -22.99 -24.61
CA ALA A 6 0.88 -21.95 -23.72
C ALA A 6 2.00 -21.10 -23.09
N THR A 7 3.09 -21.72 -22.61
CA THR A 7 4.24 -20.97 -22.06
C THR A 7 4.92 -20.12 -23.11
N ILE A 8 5.13 -20.64 -24.33
CA ILE A 8 5.72 -19.86 -25.43
C ILE A 8 4.83 -18.66 -25.78
N ILE A 9 3.51 -18.85 -25.88
CA ILE A 9 2.56 -17.77 -26.16
C ILE A 9 2.59 -16.72 -25.04
N GLN A 10 2.61 -17.15 -23.78
CA GLN A 10 2.69 -16.24 -22.64
C GLN A 10 3.97 -15.38 -22.68
N VAL A 11 5.13 -16.02 -22.86
CA VAL A 11 6.42 -15.31 -22.95
C VAL A 11 6.42 -14.34 -24.13
N ALA A 12 5.98 -14.79 -25.31
CA ALA A 12 5.91 -13.95 -26.50
C ALA A 12 4.99 -12.73 -26.30
N PHE A 13 3.81 -12.93 -25.69
CA PHE A 13 2.90 -11.84 -25.39
C PHE A 13 3.50 -10.83 -24.41
N ILE A 14 4.14 -11.28 -23.33
CA ILE A 14 4.73 -10.38 -22.34
C ILE A 14 5.90 -9.58 -22.93
N LEU A 15 6.75 -10.23 -23.72
CA LEU A 15 7.82 -9.56 -24.44
C LEU A 15 7.26 -8.47 -25.38
N LEU A 16 6.18 -8.79 -26.10
CA LEU A 16 5.53 -7.81 -26.97
C LEU A 16 4.91 -6.68 -26.17
N ILE A 17 4.24 -6.92 -25.03
CA ILE A 17 3.50 -5.87 -24.30
C ILE A 17 4.39 -5.02 -23.38
N ALA A 18 5.58 -5.49 -23.00
CA ALA A 18 6.48 -4.78 -22.07
C ALA A 18 6.86 -3.34 -22.50
N PRO A 19 7.25 -3.07 -23.77
CA PRO A 19 7.53 -1.71 -24.21
C PRO A 19 6.27 -0.83 -24.23
N PHE A 20 5.12 -1.42 -24.56
CA PHE A 20 3.84 -0.71 -24.57
C PHE A 20 3.43 -0.28 -23.16
N ALA A 21 3.61 -1.12 -22.14
CA ALA A 21 3.35 -0.76 -20.75
C ALA A 21 4.19 0.43 -20.30
N LEU A 22 5.49 0.44 -20.62
CA LEU A 22 6.37 1.58 -20.34
C LEU A 22 5.91 2.85 -21.08
N GLY A 23 5.44 2.70 -22.32
CA GLY A 23 4.90 3.79 -23.13
C GLY A 23 3.62 4.38 -22.56
N LEU A 24 2.70 3.54 -22.07
CA LEU A 24 1.48 3.95 -21.39
C LEU A 24 1.78 4.79 -20.14
N VAL A 25 2.78 4.38 -19.34
CA VAL A 25 3.20 5.16 -18.16
C VAL A 25 3.62 6.57 -18.58
N ARG A 26 4.46 6.70 -19.62
CA ARG A 26 4.91 8.00 -20.12
C ARG A 26 3.76 8.83 -20.71
N PHE A 27 2.86 8.19 -21.45
CA PHE A 27 1.70 8.81 -22.07
C PHE A 27 0.73 9.38 -21.03
N PHE A 28 0.27 8.56 -20.08
CA PHE A 28 -0.65 9.00 -19.03
C PHE A 28 -0.02 10.06 -18.12
N LYS A 29 1.28 9.95 -17.83
CA LYS A 29 1.98 10.92 -16.98
C LYS A 29 2.03 12.30 -17.63
N ALA A 30 2.27 12.37 -18.94
CA ALA A 30 2.26 13.63 -19.67
C ALA A 30 0.86 14.27 -19.65
N HIS A 31 -0.20 13.49 -19.88
CA HIS A 31 -1.58 13.98 -19.88
C HIS A 31 -2.01 14.51 -18.51
N LEU A 32 -1.69 13.80 -17.43
CA LEU A 32 -1.96 14.26 -16.06
C LEU A 32 -1.19 15.54 -15.69
N GLN A 33 -0.08 15.82 -16.39
CA GLN A 33 0.69 17.05 -16.26
C GLN A 33 0.23 18.16 -17.22
N GLY A 34 -0.82 17.95 -18.01
CA GLY A 34 -1.32 18.92 -18.99
C GLY A 34 -0.48 19.02 -20.27
N ARG A 35 0.30 17.99 -20.62
CA ARG A 35 1.11 17.90 -21.84
C ARG A 35 0.57 16.79 -22.75
N GLU A 36 0.72 16.94 -24.07
CA GLU A 36 0.27 15.93 -25.05
C GLU A 36 1.01 14.59 -24.93
N GLY A 37 2.29 14.60 -24.53
CA GLY A 37 3.08 13.38 -24.35
C GLY A 37 3.43 12.63 -25.64
N ALA A 38 4.34 11.67 -25.52
CA ALA A 38 4.72 10.80 -26.63
C ALA A 38 3.74 9.63 -26.79
N SER A 39 3.62 9.10 -28.01
CA SER A 39 2.77 7.93 -28.26
C SER A 39 3.20 6.71 -27.42
N PRO A 40 2.26 5.84 -26.99
CA PRO A 40 2.58 4.63 -26.24
C PRO A 40 3.49 3.64 -26.99
N PHE A 41 3.58 3.74 -28.32
CA PHE A 41 4.42 2.88 -29.15
C PHE A 41 5.87 3.39 -29.31
N LEU A 42 6.18 4.60 -28.83
CA LEU A 42 7.54 5.15 -28.94
C LEU A 42 8.64 4.23 -28.35
N PRO A 43 8.45 3.55 -27.20
CA PRO A 43 9.48 2.67 -26.64
C PRO A 43 9.93 1.55 -27.58
N TYR A 44 9.06 1.03 -28.47
CA TYR A 44 9.48 0.03 -29.46
C TYR A 44 10.51 0.59 -30.42
N ILE A 45 10.29 1.82 -30.90
CA ILE A 45 11.22 2.51 -31.79
C ILE A 45 12.51 2.82 -31.03
N THR A 46 12.42 3.27 -29.79
CA THR A 46 13.57 3.54 -28.93
C THR A 46 14.45 2.30 -28.77
N PHE A 47 13.87 1.14 -28.43
CA PHE A 47 14.61 -0.11 -28.34
C PHE A 47 15.21 -0.52 -29.70
N ALA A 48 14.45 -0.42 -30.78
CA ALA A 48 14.96 -0.73 -32.12
C ALA A 48 16.16 0.16 -32.53
N VAL A 49 16.14 1.44 -32.14
CA VAL A 49 17.26 2.37 -32.33
C VAL A 49 18.45 1.98 -31.45
N LEU A 50 18.23 1.71 -30.15
CA LEU A 50 19.29 1.28 -29.22
C LEU A 50 19.98 -0.02 -29.69
N PHE A 51 19.24 -0.98 -30.21
CA PHE A 51 19.81 -2.22 -30.76
C PHE A 51 20.67 -2.00 -32.01
N ARG A 52 20.47 -0.90 -32.73
CA ARG A 52 21.27 -0.51 -33.91
C ARG A 52 22.49 0.33 -33.54
N LYS A 53 22.56 0.87 -32.32
CA LYS A 53 23.71 1.67 -31.87
C LYS A 53 24.90 0.78 -31.53
N GLU A 54 26.09 1.35 -31.73
CA GLU A 54 27.35 0.73 -31.32
C GLU A 54 27.47 0.72 -29.79
N ILE A 55 28.25 -0.24 -29.30
CA ILE A 55 28.53 -0.39 -27.88
C ILE A 55 29.92 0.19 -27.63
N VAL A 56 30.00 1.16 -26.72
CA VAL A 56 31.25 1.69 -26.20
C VAL A 56 31.47 1.03 -24.84
N ILE A 57 32.56 0.27 -24.72
CA ILE A 57 32.95 -0.44 -23.49
C ILE A 57 34.32 0.06 -23.07
N SER A 58 34.49 0.41 -21.80
CA SER A 58 35.79 0.76 -21.23
C SER A 58 36.75 -0.44 -21.28
N ASN A 59 38.05 -0.19 -21.39
CA ASN A 59 39.05 -1.25 -21.29
C ASN A 59 39.28 -1.71 -19.84
N ALA A 60 38.81 -0.93 -18.86
CA ALA A 60 39.01 -1.22 -17.44
C ALA A 60 37.98 -2.18 -16.84
N VAL A 61 36.87 -2.47 -17.55
CA VAL A 61 35.82 -3.36 -17.05
C VAL A 61 36.17 -4.83 -17.23
N SER A 62 35.74 -5.65 -16.28
CA SER A 62 35.93 -7.10 -16.33
C SER A 62 34.96 -7.80 -17.29
N TRP A 63 35.02 -9.13 -17.33
CA TRP A 63 34.06 -9.95 -18.07
C TRP A 63 32.64 -9.83 -17.51
N ILE A 64 32.48 -9.43 -16.24
CA ILE A 64 31.20 -9.31 -15.56
C ILE A 64 30.33 -8.28 -16.28
N PHE A 65 30.86 -7.10 -16.60
CA PHE A 65 30.16 -6.05 -17.36
C PHE A 65 29.52 -6.57 -18.65
N ARG A 66 30.15 -7.53 -19.35
CA ARG A 66 29.60 -8.11 -20.58
C ARG A 66 28.51 -9.15 -20.30
N ALA A 67 28.58 -9.84 -19.17
CA ALA A 67 27.60 -10.86 -18.78
C ALA A 67 26.31 -10.27 -18.21
N VAL A 68 26.39 -9.14 -17.49
CA VAL A 68 25.25 -8.52 -16.77
C VAL A 68 24.00 -8.36 -17.65
N PRO A 69 24.05 -7.74 -18.84
CA PRO A 69 22.85 -7.51 -19.64
C PRO A 69 22.13 -8.79 -20.04
N PHE A 70 22.87 -9.87 -20.31
CA PHE A 70 22.30 -11.16 -20.69
C PHE A 70 21.72 -11.90 -19.50
N VAL A 71 22.37 -11.84 -18.33
CA VAL A 71 21.86 -12.47 -17.11
C VAL A 71 20.58 -11.78 -16.65
N VAL A 72 20.57 -10.45 -16.59
CA VAL A 72 19.42 -9.65 -16.14
C VAL A 72 18.23 -9.78 -17.09
N PHE A 73 18.49 -9.78 -18.40
CA PHE A 73 17.46 -10.06 -19.39
C PHE A 73 16.96 -11.51 -19.30
N GLY A 74 17.88 -12.47 -19.15
CA GLY A 74 17.56 -13.89 -19.02
C GLY A 74 16.70 -14.19 -17.80
N THR A 75 16.99 -13.61 -16.63
CA THR A 75 16.17 -13.78 -15.42
C THR A 75 14.78 -13.17 -15.60
N ALA A 76 14.66 -12.00 -16.23
CA ALA A 76 13.36 -11.39 -16.53
C ALA A 76 12.50 -12.26 -17.47
N VAL A 77 13.09 -12.82 -18.53
CA VAL A 77 12.40 -13.73 -19.46
C VAL A 77 12.02 -15.05 -18.78
N PHE A 78 12.90 -15.57 -17.92
CA PHE A 78 12.64 -16.80 -17.19
C PHE A 78 11.47 -16.65 -16.21
N LEU A 79 11.36 -15.50 -15.53
CA LEU A 79 10.20 -15.17 -14.70
C LEU A 79 8.89 -15.13 -15.50
N CYS A 80 8.92 -14.65 -16.76
CA CYS A 80 7.74 -14.71 -17.63
C CYS A 80 7.28 -16.14 -17.94
N ALA A 81 8.21 -17.10 -17.99
CA ALA A 81 7.90 -18.49 -18.30
C ALA A 81 7.36 -19.27 -17.10
N ILE A 82 7.78 -18.89 -15.88
CA ILE A 82 7.45 -19.58 -14.64
C ILE A 82 6.19 -19.02 -13.98
N ILE A 83 6.03 -17.70 -13.95
CA ILE A 83 4.94 -17.07 -13.21
C ILE A 83 3.62 -17.24 -14.01
N PRO A 84 2.51 -17.61 -13.35
CA PRO A 84 1.17 -17.62 -13.96
C PRO A 84 0.68 -16.20 -14.26
N LEU A 85 0.94 -15.73 -15.48
CA LEU A 85 0.60 -14.37 -15.90
C LEU A 85 -0.67 -14.33 -16.74
N ILE A 86 -0.84 -15.29 -17.65
CA ILE A 86 -2.01 -15.42 -18.54
C ILE A 86 -2.66 -16.79 -18.35
N PHE A 87 -1.85 -17.83 -18.21
CA PHE A 87 -2.31 -19.21 -18.06
C PHE A 87 -1.98 -19.75 -16.66
N ILE A 88 -2.90 -20.55 -16.11
CA ILE A 88 -2.68 -21.41 -14.94
C ILE A 88 -2.31 -22.81 -15.43
N GLY A 89 -1.43 -23.52 -14.72
CA GLY A 89 -1.06 -24.90 -15.05
C GLY A 89 -0.06 -25.02 -16.19
N SER A 90 0.71 -23.96 -16.48
CA SER A 90 1.69 -23.94 -17.57
C SER A 90 2.88 -24.90 -17.33
N SER A 91 3.70 -25.21 -18.35
CA SER A 91 4.80 -26.19 -18.16
C SER A 91 5.85 -25.80 -17.08
N GLY A 92 5.87 -24.53 -16.65
CA GLY A 92 6.77 -24.02 -15.62
C GLY A 92 6.22 -24.08 -14.19
N THR A 93 5.03 -24.64 -13.96
CA THR A 93 4.35 -24.63 -12.64
C THR A 93 5.22 -25.15 -11.49
N SER A 94 5.96 -26.24 -11.71
CA SER A 94 6.81 -26.85 -10.68
C SER A 94 7.97 -25.97 -10.23
N LEU A 95 8.34 -24.96 -11.02
CA LEU A 95 9.39 -23.99 -10.70
C LEU A 95 8.82 -22.68 -10.14
N SER A 96 7.49 -22.57 -10.02
CA SER A 96 6.79 -21.34 -9.61
C SER A 96 6.70 -21.13 -8.10
N ASP A 97 7.50 -21.86 -7.33
CA ASP A 97 7.63 -21.63 -5.89
C ASP A 97 8.10 -20.21 -5.59
N PHE A 98 7.44 -19.56 -4.64
CA PHE A 98 7.72 -18.15 -4.33
C PHE A 98 9.17 -17.92 -3.88
N LEU A 99 9.81 -18.91 -3.22
CA LEU A 99 11.23 -18.86 -2.85
C LEU A 99 12.16 -18.92 -4.06
N VAL A 100 11.82 -19.75 -5.07
CA VAL A 100 12.58 -19.83 -6.32
C VAL A 100 12.49 -18.50 -7.07
N ILE A 101 11.31 -17.89 -7.11
CA ILE A 101 11.09 -16.57 -7.72
C ILE A 101 11.89 -15.48 -7.01
N ALA A 102 11.89 -15.47 -5.68
CA ALA A 102 12.73 -14.55 -4.90
C ALA A 102 14.22 -14.73 -5.22
N GLY A 103 14.69 -15.98 -5.33
CA GLY A 103 16.06 -16.28 -5.73
C GLY A 103 16.41 -15.80 -7.15
N ILE A 104 15.51 -15.97 -8.12
CA ILE A 104 15.73 -15.49 -9.50
C ILE A 104 15.80 -13.96 -9.55
N LEU A 105 14.93 -13.26 -8.80
CA LEU A 105 14.99 -11.80 -8.67
C LEU A 105 16.31 -11.36 -8.03
N ALA A 106 16.75 -12.05 -6.96
CA ALA A 106 18.02 -11.77 -6.30
C ALA A 106 19.22 -11.94 -7.23
N ILE A 107 19.25 -12.99 -8.07
CA ILE A 107 20.32 -13.18 -9.08
C ILE A 107 20.36 -11.98 -10.04
N GLY A 108 19.20 -11.53 -10.54
CA GLY A 108 19.13 -10.34 -11.40
C GLY A 108 19.70 -9.10 -10.72
N SER A 109 19.31 -8.83 -9.47
CA SER A 109 19.77 -7.67 -8.70
C SER A 109 21.26 -7.75 -8.35
N ILE A 110 21.77 -8.93 -7.99
CA ILE A 110 23.21 -9.13 -7.70
C ILE A 110 24.06 -8.82 -8.93
N PHE A 111 23.68 -9.32 -10.11
CA PHE A 111 24.42 -9.04 -11.34
C PHE A 111 24.33 -7.55 -11.74
N LEU A 112 23.18 -6.89 -11.53
CA LEU A 112 23.07 -5.43 -11.72
C LEU A 112 24.03 -4.65 -10.82
N VAL A 113 24.07 -4.98 -9.53
CA VAL A 113 24.97 -4.37 -8.54
C VAL A 113 26.43 -4.60 -8.92
N LEU A 114 26.80 -5.82 -9.31
CA LEU A 114 28.16 -6.12 -9.77
C LEU A 114 28.52 -5.32 -11.04
N GLY A 115 27.57 -5.19 -11.98
CA GLY A 115 27.76 -4.40 -13.19
C GLY A 115 27.97 -2.91 -12.93
N GLY A 116 27.27 -2.35 -11.94
CA GLY A 116 27.46 -0.97 -11.50
C GLY A 116 28.80 -0.73 -10.78
N LEU A 117 29.34 -1.75 -10.10
CA LEU A 117 30.64 -1.68 -9.42
C LEU A 117 31.82 -1.87 -10.39
N ASP A 118 31.67 -2.73 -11.40
CA ASP A 118 32.75 -3.12 -12.32
C ASP A 118 33.27 -1.94 -13.18
N ALA A 119 32.40 -0.99 -13.50
CA ALA A 119 32.81 0.20 -14.24
C ALA A 119 33.66 1.19 -13.42
N GLY A 120 33.72 1.04 -12.09
CA GLY A 120 34.57 1.84 -11.21
C GLY A 120 34.20 3.32 -11.12
N SER A 121 33.00 3.71 -11.56
CA SER A 121 32.52 5.10 -11.47
C SER A 121 32.01 5.43 -10.06
N ALA A 122 32.11 6.70 -9.66
CA ALA A 122 31.66 7.15 -8.34
C ALA A 122 30.14 6.93 -8.12
N PHE A 123 29.34 7.02 -9.18
CA PHE A 123 27.88 6.84 -9.10
C PHE A 123 27.48 5.37 -9.08
N GLY A 124 28.13 4.52 -9.88
CA GLY A 124 27.85 3.09 -9.92
C GLY A 124 27.96 2.44 -8.54
N GLY A 125 29.03 2.76 -7.79
CA GLY A 125 29.21 2.28 -6.41
C GLY A 125 28.16 2.79 -5.42
N MET A 126 27.80 4.08 -5.48
CA MET A 126 26.76 4.64 -4.61
C MET A 126 25.37 4.05 -4.92
N GLY A 127 25.02 3.90 -6.21
CA GLY A 127 23.77 3.27 -6.64
C GLY A 127 23.69 1.81 -6.20
N SER A 128 24.75 1.05 -6.45
CA SER A 128 24.88 -0.36 -6.08
C SER A 128 24.73 -0.61 -4.58
N SER A 129 25.36 0.24 -3.74
CA SER A 129 25.21 0.17 -2.28
C SER A 129 23.77 0.41 -1.81
N ARG A 130 23.08 1.39 -2.43
CA ARG A 130 21.69 1.73 -2.12
C ARG A 130 20.73 0.64 -2.57
N GLU A 131 20.92 0.11 -3.77
CA GLU A 131 20.12 -1.00 -4.31
C GLU A 131 20.23 -2.23 -3.41
N MET A 132 21.45 -2.63 -3.02
CA MET A 132 21.65 -3.79 -2.14
C MET A 132 20.98 -3.60 -0.77
N THR A 133 21.03 -2.37 -0.22
CA THR A 133 20.33 -2.05 1.04
C THR A 133 18.82 -2.16 0.89
N ILE A 134 18.27 -1.70 -0.24
CA ILE A 134 16.84 -1.79 -0.54
C ILE A 134 16.42 -3.25 -0.72
N ALA A 135 17.15 -4.02 -1.53
CA ALA A 135 16.90 -5.43 -1.78
C ALA A 135 16.89 -6.25 -0.48
N ALA A 136 17.88 -6.05 0.40
CA ALA A 136 17.95 -6.75 1.68
C ALA A 136 16.77 -6.45 2.62
N LEU A 137 16.18 -5.25 2.55
CA LEU A 137 14.99 -4.89 3.33
C LEU A 137 13.69 -5.40 2.69
N LEU A 138 13.69 -5.59 1.37
CA LEU A 138 12.52 -5.94 0.57
C LEU A 138 12.28 -7.46 0.55
N GLU A 139 13.35 -8.26 0.53
CA GLU A 139 13.26 -9.73 0.46
C GLU A 139 12.41 -10.37 1.58
N PRO A 140 12.54 -10.00 2.87
CA PRO A 140 11.66 -10.52 3.91
C PRO A 140 10.19 -10.17 3.67
N VAL A 141 9.90 -9.02 3.07
CA VAL A 141 8.52 -8.60 2.76
C VAL A 141 7.92 -9.47 1.66
N ILE A 142 8.67 -9.77 0.60
CA ILE A 142 8.25 -10.70 -0.47
C ILE A 142 7.88 -12.06 0.13
N ILE A 143 8.77 -12.62 0.96
CA ILE A 143 8.57 -13.92 1.59
C ILE A 143 7.30 -13.92 2.43
N MET A 144 7.08 -12.88 3.24
CA MET A 144 5.90 -12.75 4.09
C MET A 144 4.60 -12.63 3.30
N VAL A 145 4.59 -11.89 2.18
CA VAL A 145 3.41 -11.75 1.31
C VAL A 145 2.99 -13.10 0.74
N PHE A 146 3.92 -13.84 0.14
CA PHE A 146 3.59 -15.12 -0.48
C PHE A 146 3.36 -16.22 0.56
N ALA A 147 4.07 -16.20 1.69
CA ALA A 147 3.83 -17.12 2.79
C ALA A 147 2.40 -17.00 3.32
N ALA A 148 1.90 -15.76 3.52
CA ALA A 148 0.52 -15.54 3.97
C ALA A 148 -0.51 -16.24 3.07
N ILE A 149 -0.36 -16.15 1.76
CA ILE A 149 -1.27 -16.79 0.80
C ILE A 149 -1.03 -18.31 0.77
N SER A 150 0.24 -18.72 0.75
CA SER A 150 0.66 -20.13 0.74
C SER A 150 0.07 -20.94 1.89
N PHE A 151 0.07 -20.37 3.11
CA PHE A 151 -0.45 -21.04 4.30
C PHE A 151 -1.95 -21.35 4.22
N VAL A 152 -2.73 -20.50 3.56
CA VAL A 152 -4.19 -20.70 3.42
C VAL A 152 -4.50 -21.71 2.33
N VAL A 153 -3.76 -21.63 1.22
CA VAL A 153 -3.96 -22.49 0.05
C VAL A 153 -3.38 -23.90 0.27
N GLY A 154 -2.33 -24.01 1.09
CA GLY A 154 -1.57 -25.26 1.27
C GLY A 154 -0.54 -25.53 0.17
N GLU A 155 -0.32 -24.60 -0.76
CA GLU A 155 0.64 -24.73 -1.86
C GLU A 155 1.71 -23.64 -1.81
N SER A 156 2.96 -24.00 -2.10
CA SER A 156 4.10 -23.08 -2.20
C SER A 156 4.24 -22.41 -3.58
N SER A 157 3.58 -22.98 -4.59
CA SER A 157 3.65 -22.52 -5.97
C SER A 157 2.69 -21.34 -6.19
N ILE A 158 3.14 -20.27 -6.86
CA ILE A 158 2.26 -19.13 -7.18
C ILE A 158 1.14 -19.56 -8.13
N ASP A 159 1.39 -20.55 -8.99
CA ASP A 159 0.36 -21.15 -9.85
C ASP A 159 -0.77 -21.76 -9.02
N GLY A 160 -0.43 -22.57 -8.02
CA GLY A 160 -1.36 -23.14 -7.05
C GLY A 160 -2.15 -22.10 -6.26
N MET A 161 -1.48 -21.03 -5.84
CA MET A 161 -2.13 -19.92 -5.12
C MET A 161 -3.22 -19.24 -5.94
N LEU A 162 -3.04 -19.12 -7.27
CA LEU A 162 -4.04 -18.54 -8.16
C LEU A 162 -5.08 -19.55 -8.63
N ALA A 163 -4.71 -20.83 -8.78
CA ALA A 163 -5.59 -21.91 -9.20
C ALA A 163 -6.76 -22.12 -8.22
N ASN A 164 -6.51 -22.01 -6.91
CA ASN A 164 -7.54 -22.22 -5.88
C ASN A 164 -8.54 -21.05 -5.74
N GLN A 165 -8.47 -20.02 -6.62
CA GLN A 165 -9.41 -18.90 -6.72
C GLN A 165 -9.90 -18.37 -5.36
N ILE A 166 -8.94 -17.98 -4.52
CA ILE A 166 -9.25 -17.41 -3.21
C ILE A 166 -10.16 -16.21 -3.42
N GLY A 167 -11.38 -16.27 -2.86
CA GLY A 167 -12.26 -15.11 -2.85
C GLY A 167 -11.56 -13.92 -2.16
N PHE A 168 -12.01 -12.69 -2.42
CA PHE A 168 -11.49 -11.57 -1.64
C PHE A 168 -11.76 -11.86 -0.16
N GLN A 169 -10.69 -12.06 0.59
CA GLN A 169 -10.69 -12.26 2.03
C GLN A 169 -9.86 -11.15 2.68
N PRO A 170 -10.12 -10.77 3.95
CA PRO A 170 -9.44 -9.65 4.58
C PRO A 170 -7.91 -9.70 4.57
N TYR A 171 -7.30 -10.88 4.77
CA TYR A 171 -5.84 -11.01 4.70
C TYR A 171 -5.29 -10.76 3.30
N LEU A 172 -6.08 -11.03 2.25
CA LEU A 172 -5.69 -10.81 0.86
C LEU A 172 -5.52 -9.31 0.57
N ILE A 173 -6.36 -8.46 1.18
CA ILE A 173 -6.23 -7.00 1.04
C ILE A 173 -4.88 -6.51 1.61
N LEU A 174 -4.50 -7.00 2.79
CA LEU A 174 -3.24 -6.60 3.42
C LEU A 174 -2.02 -7.13 2.63
N THR A 175 -2.07 -8.38 2.20
CA THR A 175 -0.98 -8.99 1.41
C THR A 175 -0.83 -8.31 0.05
N ILE A 176 -1.92 -8.01 -0.65
CA ILE A 176 -1.90 -7.24 -1.90
C ILE A 176 -1.38 -5.81 -1.66
N ALA A 177 -1.78 -5.15 -0.57
CA ALA A 177 -1.25 -3.83 -0.23
C ALA A 177 0.26 -3.86 0.00
N ALA A 178 0.77 -4.86 0.73
CA ALA A 178 2.21 -5.06 0.90
C ALA A 178 2.91 -5.40 -0.42
N LEU A 179 2.29 -6.23 -1.28
CA LEU A 179 2.80 -6.55 -2.60
C LEU A 179 2.90 -5.32 -3.51
N ILE A 180 1.94 -4.39 -3.44
CA ILE A 180 2.01 -3.11 -4.16
C ILE A 180 3.23 -2.30 -3.69
N LEU A 181 3.47 -2.22 -2.38
CA LEU A 181 4.64 -1.51 -1.84
C LEU A 181 5.96 -2.15 -2.31
N VAL A 182 6.03 -3.47 -2.29
CA VAL A 182 7.16 -4.23 -2.85
C VAL A 182 7.34 -3.95 -4.34
N ALA A 183 6.27 -4.01 -5.13
CA ALA A 183 6.31 -3.81 -6.57
C ALA A 183 6.77 -2.39 -6.95
N LEU A 184 6.38 -1.36 -6.19
CA LEU A 184 6.87 0.00 -6.40
C LEU A 184 8.37 0.12 -6.12
N ALA A 185 8.87 -0.58 -5.11
CA ALA A 185 10.29 -0.61 -4.78
C ALA A 185 11.13 -1.38 -5.80
N GLU A 186 10.75 -2.61 -6.15
CA GLU A 186 11.47 -3.47 -7.11
C GLU A 186 11.53 -2.89 -8.52
N ASN A 187 10.52 -2.10 -8.92
CA ASN A 187 10.50 -1.44 -10.23
C ASN A 187 11.09 -0.03 -10.22
N ALA A 188 11.77 0.37 -9.12
CA ALA A 188 12.38 1.68 -8.95
C ALA A 188 11.40 2.85 -9.21
N ARG A 189 10.16 2.73 -8.72
CA ARG A 189 9.08 3.70 -8.92
C ARG A 189 8.85 4.57 -7.69
N TYR A 190 8.08 5.65 -7.87
CA TYR A 190 7.69 6.50 -6.76
C TYR A 190 6.91 5.68 -5.73
N PRO A 191 7.15 5.87 -4.43
CA PRO A 191 7.97 6.93 -3.82
C PRO A 191 9.46 6.56 -3.60
N VAL A 192 9.88 5.36 -4.02
CA VAL A 192 11.21 4.78 -3.74
C VAL A 192 12.31 5.41 -4.60
N ASP A 193 12.14 5.36 -5.92
CA ASP A 193 13.04 5.99 -6.88
C ASP A 193 12.26 6.69 -8.00
N ASN A 194 12.96 7.45 -8.84
CA ASN A 194 12.41 8.04 -10.04
C ASN A 194 13.28 7.68 -11.25
N PRO A 195 12.77 6.87 -12.20
CA PRO A 195 13.54 6.48 -13.38
C PRO A 195 13.78 7.64 -14.36
N ALA A 196 13.12 8.79 -14.18
CA ALA A 196 13.36 9.98 -14.99
C ALA A 196 14.39 10.95 -14.38
N THR A 197 14.90 10.68 -13.17
CA THR A 197 15.87 11.56 -12.52
C THR A 197 17.30 11.13 -12.89
N HIS A 198 17.95 11.92 -13.74
CA HIS A 198 19.39 11.81 -14.02
C HIS A 198 20.26 12.67 -13.07
N LEU A 199 19.73 13.04 -11.88
CA LEU A 199 20.46 13.86 -10.90
C LEU A 199 21.29 12.96 -9.98
N GLU A 200 22.58 12.94 -10.28
CA GLU A 200 23.59 11.96 -9.87
C GLU A 200 23.63 11.57 -8.39
N LEU A 201 23.41 12.53 -7.47
CA LEU A 201 23.51 12.25 -6.03
C LEU A 201 22.36 11.42 -5.45
N THR A 202 21.19 11.40 -6.09
CA THR A 202 20.00 10.69 -5.57
C THR A 202 19.62 9.46 -6.39
N MET A 203 20.34 9.17 -7.46
CA MET A 203 20.09 8.01 -8.31
C MET A 203 20.34 6.72 -7.53
N VAL A 204 19.49 5.71 -7.77
CA VAL A 204 19.72 4.33 -7.32
C VAL A 204 19.83 3.45 -8.56
N HIS A 205 18.71 3.25 -9.28
CA HIS A 205 18.68 2.33 -10.41
C HIS A 205 19.44 2.87 -11.62
N GLU A 206 19.19 4.13 -11.97
CA GLU A 206 19.82 4.79 -13.12
C GLU A 206 21.35 4.83 -12.99
N ALA A 207 21.86 5.02 -11.77
CA ALA A 207 23.29 5.07 -11.49
C ALA A 207 24.03 3.77 -11.83
N MET A 208 23.37 2.61 -11.74
CA MET A 208 23.99 1.31 -12.05
C MET A 208 24.12 1.08 -13.56
N ILE A 209 23.28 1.73 -14.37
CA ILE A 209 23.22 1.51 -15.82
C ILE A 209 23.91 2.61 -16.66
N LEU A 210 24.41 3.68 -16.04
CA LEU A 210 24.99 4.86 -16.73
C LEU A 210 26.08 4.54 -17.75
N GLU A 211 26.90 3.53 -17.46
CA GLU A 211 28.08 3.18 -18.26
C GLU A 211 27.73 2.24 -19.43
N TYR A 212 26.49 1.73 -19.47
CA TYR A 212 26.03 0.85 -20.54
C TYR A 212 25.56 1.66 -21.75
N SER A 213 25.89 1.16 -22.93
CA SER A 213 25.55 1.79 -24.20
C SER A 213 25.04 0.79 -25.24
N GLY A 214 24.34 1.32 -26.25
CA GLY A 214 23.82 0.54 -27.38
C GLY A 214 22.97 -0.65 -26.97
N LYS A 215 23.32 -1.85 -27.47
CA LYS A 215 22.57 -3.09 -27.27
C LYS A 215 22.48 -3.52 -25.80
N TYR A 216 23.52 -3.26 -25.00
CA TYR A 216 23.51 -3.65 -23.59
C TYR A 216 22.53 -2.82 -22.77
N LEU A 217 22.49 -1.51 -23.00
CA LEU A 217 21.49 -0.64 -22.38
C LEU A 217 20.07 -1.05 -22.81
N ALA A 218 19.88 -1.42 -24.08
CA ALA A 218 18.60 -1.92 -24.58
C ALA A 218 18.11 -3.14 -23.80
N LEU A 219 18.97 -4.13 -23.55
CA LEU A 219 18.63 -5.35 -22.81
C LEU A 219 18.27 -5.05 -21.35
N LEU A 220 18.99 -4.15 -20.69
CA LEU A 220 18.75 -3.78 -19.29
C LEU A 220 17.44 -3.01 -19.12
N GLU A 221 17.20 -1.99 -19.95
CA GLU A 221 15.93 -1.24 -19.92
C GLU A 221 14.75 -2.14 -20.30
N TYR A 222 14.94 -3.06 -21.25
CA TYR A 222 13.91 -3.99 -21.66
C TYR A 222 13.59 -4.99 -20.54
N ALA A 223 14.60 -5.52 -19.83
CA ALA A 223 14.41 -6.35 -18.64
C ALA A 223 13.61 -5.61 -17.55
N SER A 224 13.89 -4.33 -17.32
CA SER A 224 13.13 -3.48 -16.39
C SER A 224 11.66 -3.31 -16.84
N SER A 225 11.41 -3.13 -18.14
CA SER A 225 10.04 -3.06 -18.67
C SER A 225 9.27 -4.38 -18.53
N ILE A 226 9.95 -5.52 -18.66
CA ILE A 226 9.36 -6.85 -18.44
C ILE A 226 9.01 -7.02 -16.96
N LYS A 227 9.93 -6.69 -16.04
CA LYS A 227 9.70 -6.75 -14.59
C LYS A 227 8.47 -5.92 -14.18
N LEU A 228 8.29 -4.73 -14.77
CA LEU A 228 7.12 -3.88 -14.55
C LEU A 228 5.80 -4.57 -14.92
N VAL A 229 5.76 -5.25 -16.08
CA VAL A 229 4.57 -6.00 -16.51
C VAL A 229 4.32 -7.22 -15.62
N ILE A 230 5.36 -7.95 -15.24
CA ILE A 230 5.25 -9.12 -14.35
C ILE A 230 4.58 -8.73 -13.03
N PHE A 231 5.11 -7.73 -12.32
CA PHE A 231 4.54 -7.31 -11.03
C PHE A 231 3.13 -6.74 -11.19
N SER A 232 2.87 -5.98 -12.26
CA SER A 232 1.54 -5.46 -12.58
C SER A 232 0.51 -6.59 -12.77
N LEU A 233 0.83 -7.58 -13.60
CA LEU A 233 -0.04 -8.72 -13.87
C LEU A 233 -0.19 -9.60 -12.63
N LEU A 234 0.89 -9.85 -11.88
CA LEU A 234 0.84 -10.64 -10.66
C LEU A 234 -0.12 -10.01 -9.63
N ILE A 235 -0.02 -8.70 -9.36
CA ILE A 235 -0.96 -7.98 -8.48
C ILE A 235 -2.41 -8.10 -8.99
N THR A 236 -2.63 -7.82 -10.28
CA THR A 236 -3.98 -7.84 -10.85
C THR A 236 -4.56 -9.26 -11.02
N ASN A 237 -3.72 -10.30 -11.04
CA ASN A 237 -4.14 -11.70 -11.04
C ASN A 237 -4.61 -12.14 -9.65
N PHE A 238 -3.96 -11.70 -8.56
CA PHE A 238 -4.47 -11.92 -7.21
C PHE A 238 -5.77 -11.16 -6.92
N ILE A 239 -5.97 -10.00 -7.54
CA ILE A 239 -7.23 -9.23 -7.43
C ILE A 239 -8.34 -9.90 -8.27
N PHE A 240 -8.04 -10.34 -9.49
CA PHE A 240 -9.03 -10.92 -10.40
C PHE A 240 -8.55 -12.27 -10.96
N PRO A 241 -8.62 -13.36 -10.16
CA PRO A 241 -8.10 -14.67 -10.57
C PRO A 241 -8.88 -15.29 -11.73
N ASN A 242 -10.20 -15.05 -11.81
CA ASN A 242 -11.13 -15.66 -12.79
C ASN A 242 -10.87 -15.29 -14.26
N THR A 243 -9.89 -14.44 -14.52
CA THR A 243 -9.52 -13.97 -15.88
C THR A 243 -8.38 -14.76 -16.49
N LEU A 244 -7.77 -15.66 -15.72
CA LEU A 244 -6.72 -16.58 -16.18
C LEU A 244 -7.35 -17.77 -16.90
N ALA A 245 -6.68 -18.25 -17.95
CA ALA A 245 -7.12 -19.44 -18.69
C ALA A 245 -6.35 -20.70 -18.25
N ASP A 246 -7.00 -21.85 -18.25
CA ASP A 246 -6.33 -23.13 -17.96
C ASP A 246 -5.48 -23.57 -19.15
N ALA A 247 -4.20 -23.89 -18.89
CA ALA A 247 -3.24 -24.32 -19.92
C ALA A 247 -3.54 -25.73 -20.49
N SER A 248 -4.39 -26.52 -19.84
CA SER A 248 -4.74 -27.87 -20.28
C SER A 248 -5.89 -27.91 -21.30
N SER A 249 -6.80 -26.93 -21.28
CA SER A 249 -8.08 -26.94 -22.02
C SER A 249 -8.33 -25.68 -22.87
N TRP A 250 -7.28 -24.94 -23.23
CA TRP A 250 -7.46 -23.68 -23.96
C TRP A 250 -7.88 -23.88 -25.41
N GLY A 251 -9.08 -23.39 -25.74
CA GLY A 251 -9.50 -23.12 -27.12
C GLY A 251 -9.04 -21.73 -27.58
N ILE A 252 -9.06 -21.48 -28.89
CA ILE A 252 -8.71 -20.17 -29.49
C ILE A 252 -9.55 -19.03 -28.88
N GLY A 253 -10.83 -19.30 -28.60
CA GLY A 253 -11.72 -18.34 -27.93
C GLY A 253 -11.27 -17.98 -26.51
N ALA A 254 -10.94 -18.99 -25.68
CA ALA A 254 -10.46 -18.77 -24.31
C ALA A 254 -9.13 -18.00 -24.28
N LEU A 255 -8.24 -18.28 -25.23
CA LEU A 255 -6.97 -17.57 -25.39
C LEU A 255 -7.19 -16.09 -25.72
N MET A 256 -8.07 -15.78 -26.68
CA MET A 256 -8.36 -14.38 -27.05
C MET A 256 -8.98 -13.60 -25.88
N ILE A 257 -9.85 -14.26 -25.10
CA ILE A 257 -10.46 -13.66 -23.90
C ILE A 257 -9.38 -13.39 -22.83
N ALA A 258 -8.50 -14.34 -22.55
CA ALA A 258 -7.42 -14.18 -21.57
C ALA A 258 -6.45 -13.05 -21.98
N LEU A 259 -6.05 -13.00 -23.26
CA LEU A 259 -5.21 -11.93 -23.78
C LEU A 259 -5.90 -10.56 -23.67
N PHE A 260 -7.17 -10.48 -24.02
CA PHE A 260 -7.95 -9.24 -23.91
C PHE A 260 -8.03 -8.73 -22.46
N PHE A 261 -8.37 -9.61 -21.50
CA PHE A 261 -8.39 -9.22 -20.08
C PHE A 261 -7.01 -8.85 -19.56
N SER A 262 -5.95 -9.55 -19.97
CA SER A 262 -4.58 -9.21 -19.58
C SER A 262 -4.17 -7.81 -20.07
N LEU A 263 -4.59 -7.42 -21.27
CA LEU A 263 -4.33 -6.09 -21.83
C LEU A 263 -5.10 -5.01 -21.05
N ILE A 264 -6.36 -5.26 -20.71
CA ILE A 264 -7.14 -4.36 -19.84
C ILE A 264 -6.46 -4.19 -18.49
N LYS A 265 -6.02 -5.29 -17.86
CA LYS A 265 -5.31 -5.27 -16.57
C LYS A 265 -4.08 -4.38 -16.64
N ILE A 266 -3.28 -4.49 -17.70
CA ILE A 266 -2.08 -3.66 -17.90
C ILE A 266 -2.46 -2.19 -18.08
N ILE A 267 -3.47 -1.85 -18.88
CA ILE A 267 -3.88 -0.45 -19.05
C ILE A 267 -4.30 0.14 -17.70
N VAL A 268 -5.16 -0.56 -16.96
CA VAL A 268 -5.67 -0.10 -15.66
C VAL A 268 -4.54 0.04 -14.64
N SER A 269 -3.65 -0.96 -14.54
CA SER A 269 -2.55 -0.92 -13.57
C SER A 269 -1.55 0.20 -13.88
N MET A 270 -1.23 0.44 -15.16
CA MET A 270 -0.35 1.54 -15.55
C MET A 270 -1.00 2.90 -15.28
N SER A 271 -2.31 3.05 -15.50
CA SER A 271 -3.04 4.27 -15.12
C SER A 271 -2.99 4.51 -13.61
N VAL A 272 -3.20 3.47 -12.79
CA VAL A 272 -3.11 3.56 -11.32
C VAL A 272 -1.69 3.91 -10.87
N LEU A 273 -0.66 3.27 -11.45
CA LEU A 273 0.74 3.56 -11.16
C LEU A 273 1.07 5.03 -11.45
N VAL A 274 0.62 5.56 -12.58
CA VAL A 274 0.86 6.96 -12.93
C VAL A 274 0.13 7.91 -11.99
N PHE A 275 -1.09 7.58 -11.57
CA PHE A 275 -1.81 8.37 -10.57
C PHE A 275 -1.02 8.44 -9.24
N ILE A 276 -0.42 7.33 -8.82
CA ILE A 276 0.48 7.28 -7.65
C ILE A 276 1.73 8.13 -7.90
N GLU A 277 2.41 7.97 -9.03
CA GLU A 277 3.61 8.76 -9.37
C GLU A 277 3.32 10.28 -9.46
N SER A 278 2.11 10.66 -9.85
CA SER A 278 1.73 12.08 -10.03
C SER A 278 1.30 12.74 -8.72
N THR A 279 0.88 11.95 -7.73
CA THR A 279 0.41 12.45 -6.43
C THR A 279 1.49 12.36 -5.34
N MET A 280 2.51 11.52 -5.53
CA MET A 280 3.58 11.30 -4.55
C MET A 280 4.89 11.98 -4.96
N ALA A 281 5.67 12.39 -3.96
CA ALA A 281 7.04 12.86 -4.14
C ALA A 281 8.04 11.76 -3.79
N LYS A 282 9.23 11.79 -4.42
CA LYS A 282 10.34 10.88 -4.11
C LYS A 282 10.75 11.03 -2.64
N MET A 283 10.88 9.91 -1.94
CA MET A 283 11.35 9.90 -0.56
C MET A 283 12.87 10.02 -0.49
N ARG A 284 13.36 10.54 0.64
CA ARG A 284 14.79 10.53 0.95
C ARG A 284 15.23 9.12 1.30
N PHE A 285 16.41 8.69 0.85
CA PHE A 285 16.95 7.35 1.08
C PHE A 285 16.90 6.91 2.56
N TYR A 286 17.19 7.80 3.51
CA TYR A 286 17.13 7.48 4.95
C TYR A 286 15.72 7.07 5.46
N ARG A 287 14.65 7.44 4.75
CA ARG A 287 13.28 7.02 5.07
C ARG A 287 12.87 5.71 4.39
N MET A 288 13.73 5.11 3.57
CA MET A 288 13.44 3.82 2.94
C MET A 288 13.28 2.70 3.96
N SER A 289 14.07 2.74 5.04
CA SER A 289 13.89 1.81 6.17
C SER A 289 12.49 1.93 6.79
N GLU A 290 11.94 3.15 6.93
CA GLU A 290 10.58 3.36 7.42
C GLU A 290 9.54 2.78 6.44
N TYR A 291 9.74 2.96 5.13
CA TYR A 291 8.86 2.42 4.09
C TYR A 291 8.80 0.90 4.11
N PHE A 292 9.95 0.22 4.14
CA PHE A 292 10.01 -1.25 4.20
C PHE A 292 9.54 -1.81 5.53
N SER A 293 9.75 -1.10 6.64
CA SER A 293 9.17 -1.48 7.94
C SER A 293 7.65 -1.47 7.90
N ILE A 294 7.03 -0.48 7.22
CA ILE A 294 5.58 -0.44 7.00
C ILE A 294 5.14 -1.60 6.11
N ALA A 295 5.83 -1.83 4.99
CA ALA A 295 5.49 -2.94 4.08
C ALA A 295 5.59 -4.29 4.78
N PHE A 296 6.64 -4.52 5.57
CA PHE A 296 6.83 -5.70 6.40
C PHE A 296 5.71 -5.85 7.44
N ALA A 297 5.37 -4.79 8.17
CA ALA A 297 4.31 -4.84 9.18
C ALA A 297 2.94 -5.17 8.55
N VAL A 298 2.62 -4.61 7.38
CA VAL A 298 1.39 -4.91 6.65
C VAL A 298 1.38 -6.37 6.16
N ALA A 299 2.49 -6.86 5.61
CA ALA A 299 2.63 -8.26 5.18
C ALA A 299 2.51 -9.23 6.38
N PHE A 300 3.14 -8.89 7.50
CA PHE A 300 3.11 -9.68 8.73
C PHE A 300 1.72 -9.75 9.35
N LEU A 301 0.99 -8.63 9.39
CA LEU A 301 -0.42 -8.63 9.80
C LEU A 301 -1.29 -9.48 8.85
N GLY A 302 -1.05 -9.38 7.54
CA GLY A 302 -1.68 -10.25 6.54
C GLY A 302 -1.43 -11.73 6.83
N MET A 303 -0.17 -12.10 7.11
CA MET A 303 0.20 -13.48 7.47
C MET A 303 -0.46 -13.94 8.76
N ILE A 304 -0.51 -13.13 9.82
CA ILE A 304 -1.18 -13.51 11.07
C ILE A 304 -2.67 -13.77 10.83
N MET A 305 -3.34 -12.90 10.07
CA MET A 305 -4.76 -13.09 9.74
C MET A 305 -4.99 -14.33 8.88
N ALA A 306 -4.10 -14.59 7.92
CA ALA A 306 -4.12 -15.79 7.10
C ALA A 306 -3.96 -17.06 7.95
N LEU A 307 -2.97 -17.08 8.86
CA LEU A 307 -2.75 -18.18 9.80
C LEU A 307 -3.95 -18.43 10.70
N PHE A 308 -4.53 -17.36 11.25
CA PHE A 308 -5.73 -17.45 12.10
C PHE A 308 -6.91 -18.04 11.33
N THR A 309 -7.14 -17.57 10.10
CA THR A 309 -8.21 -18.07 9.23
C THR A 309 -7.99 -19.54 8.90
N ALA A 310 -6.75 -19.95 8.60
CA ALA A 310 -6.41 -21.33 8.27
C ALA A 310 -6.51 -22.30 9.47
N HIS A 311 -6.23 -21.83 10.70
CA HIS A 311 -6.27 -22.70 11.89
C HIS A 311 -7.65 -22.83 12.53
N THR A 312 -8.52 -21.82 12.36
CA THR A 312 -9.82 -21.78 13.06
C THR A 312 -10.98 -22.16 12.16
N ASP A 313 -10.77 -22.35 10.85
CA ASP A 313 -11.82 -22.49 9.82
C ASP A 313 -12.88 -21.36 9.82
N VAL A 314 -12.69 -20.33 10.65
CA VAL A 314 -13.55 -19.15 10.73
C VAL A 314 -12.98 -18.10 9.79
N SER A 315 -13.72 -17.81 8.72
CA SER A 315 -13.40 -16.68 7.86
C SER A 315 -13.47 -15.38 8.66
N LEU A 316 -12.31 -14.72 8.86
CA LEU A 316 -12.28 -13.37 9.39
C LEU A 316 -13.13 -12.47 8.50
N GLN A 317 -14.12 -11.81 9.10
CA GLN A 317 -15.04 -10.95 8.36
C GLN A 317 -14.44 -9.56 8.16
N TYR A 318 -14.81 -8.88 7.08
CA TYR A 318 -14.29 -7.55 6.73
C TYR A 318 -14.45 -6.51 7.84
N HIS A 319 -15.58 -6.54 8.55
CA HIS A 319 -15.84 -5.59 9.63
C HIS A 319 -14.82 -5.73 10.79
N VAL A 320 -14.28 -6.94 11.01
CA VAL A 320 -13.24 -7.22 12.03
C VAL A 320 -11.89 -6.64 11.60
N LEU A 321 -11.53 -6.78 10.33
CA LEU A 321 -10.32 -6.16 9.78
C LEU A 321 -10.35 -4.65 9.96
N PHE A 322 -11.44 -4.02 9.53
CA PHE A 322 -11.58 -2.58 9.60
C PHE A 322 -11.66 -2.06 11.04
N SER A 323 -12.25 -2.82 11.98
CA SER A 323 -12.26 -2.45 13.40
C SER A 323 -10.86 -2.49 14.01
N LEU A 324 -10.07 -3.54 13.73
CA LEU A 324 -8.68 -3.64 14.15
C LEU A 324 -7.84 -2.50 13.55
N PHE A 325 -8.01 -2.23 12.25
CA PHE A 325 -7.29 -1.14 11.56
C PHE A 325 -7.64 0.24 12.14
N THR A 326 -8.89 0.46 12.54
CA THR A 326 -9.34 1.67 13.24
C THR A 326 -8.58 1.85 14.55
N VAL A 327 -8.55 0.81 15.40
CA VAL A 327 -7.87 0.85 16.71
C VAL A 327 -6.37 1.08 16.53
N VAL A 328 -5.71 0.36 15.62
CA VAL A 328 -4.27 0.53 15.33
C VAL A 328 -3.96 1.96 14.88
N CYS A 329 -4.78 2.56 14.01
CA CYS A 329 -4.59 3.94 13.57
C CYS A 329 -4.69 4.94 14.74
N ILE A 330 -5.59 4.71 15.70
CA ILE A 330 -5.72 5.56 16.89
C ILE A 330 -4.57 5.36 17.88
N VAL A 331 -4.10 4.13 18.08
CA VAL A 331 -2.88 3.87 18.87
C VAL A 331 -1.69 4.60 18.25
N LEU A 332 -1.52 4.55 16.92
CA LEU A 332 -0.48 5.27 16.21
C LEU A 332 -0.64 6.80 16.26
N LEU A 333 -1.88 7.29 16.29
CA LEU A 333 -2.19 8.71 16.46
C LEU A 333 -1.71 9.22 17.83
N PHE A 334 -1.89 8.42 18.88
CA PHE A 334 -1.67 8.79 20.27
C PHE A 334 -0.25 9.32 20.58
N GLY A 335 0.76 8.73 19.95
CA GLY A 335 2.16 9.15 20.10
C GLY A 335 2.62 10.26 19.16
N ARG A 336 1.76 10.79 18.26
CA ARG A 336 2.14 11.87 17.35
C ARG A 336 2.06 13.24 18.01
N VAL A 337 2.97 14.11 17.57
CA VAL A 337 3.21 15.46 18.14
C VAL A 337 2.95 16.56 17.09
N ARG A 338 2.81 16.19 15.81
CA ARG A 338 2.55 17.11 14.70
C ARG A 338 1.10 17.05 14.28
N LEU A 339 0.40 18.19 14.26
CA LEU A 339 -1.02 18.28 13.90
C LEU A 339 -1.34 17.60 12.56
N LYS A 340 -0.52 17.84 11.52
CA LYS A 340 -0.70 17.20 10.20
C LYS A 340 -0.61 15.67 10.26
N ALA A 341 0.23 15.11 11.13
CA ALA A 341 0.33 13.67 11.30
C ALA A 341 -0.89 13.13 12.07
N ILE A 342 -1.28 13.81 13.17
CA ILE A 342 -2.45 13.44 13.97
C ILE A 342 -3.72 13.43 13.10
N LEU A 343 -3.95 14.49 12.31
CA LEU A 343 -5.10 14.59 11.40
C LEU A 343 -5.10 13.48 10.34
N ARG A 344 -3.95 13.11 9.78
CA ARG A 344 -3.87 12.00 8.82
C ARG A 344 -4.28 10.67 9.44
N TYR A 345 -3.76 10.34 10.63
CA TYR A 345 -4.16 9.10 11.32
C TYR A 345 -5.64 9.10 11.70
N TYR A 346 -6.20 10.25 12.10
CA TYR A 346 -7.63 10.40 12.36
C TYR A 346 -8.48 10.22 11.09
N SER A 347 -8.02 10.74 9.95
CA SER A 347 -8.70 10.60 8.66
C SER A 347 -8.73 9.13 8.22
N VAL A 348 -7.59 8.45 8.36
CA VAL A 348 -7.44 7.03 8.01
C VAL A 348 -8.26 6.14 8.95
N SER A 349 -8.28 6.43 10.26
CA SER A 349 -9.15 5.69 11.19
C SER A 349 -10.64 5.92 10.90
N SER A 350 -11.04 7.14 10.54
CA SER A 350 -12.43 7.44 10.18
C SER A 350 -12.84 6.76 8.86
N LEU A 351 -11.92 6.66 7.90
CA LEU A 351 -12.14 5.88 6.68
C LEU A 351 -12.29 4.39 6.99
N ALA A 352 -11.53 3.87 7.94
CA ALA A 352 -11.66 2.49 8.40
C ALA A 352 -13.04 2.23 9.03
N ILE A 353 -13.62 3.18 9.77
CA ILE A 353 -14.98 3.07 10.30
C ILE A 353 -16.03 2.99 9.18
N ALA A 354 -15.87 3.75 8.09
CA ALA A 354 -16.71 3.58 6.91
C ALA A 354 -16.54 2.17 6.29
N GLY A 355 -15.31 1.62 6.32
CA GLY A 355 -15.03 0.23 5.97
C GLY A 355 -15.73 -0.81 6.86
N ILE A 356 -15.90 -0.53 8.15
CA ILE A 356 -16.69 -1.39 9.06
C ILE A 356 -18.13 -1.50 8.55
N ALA A 357 -18.77 -0.36 8.24
CA ALA A 357 -20.14 -0.33 7.72
C ALA A 357 -20.25 -1.09 6.39
N TRP A 358 -19.29 -0.92 5.48
CA TRP A 358 -19.23 -1.69 4.25
C TRP A 358 -19.07 -3.20 4.50
N GLY A 359 -18.21 -3.58 5.44
CA GLY A 359 -17.99 -4.97 5.84
C GLY A 359 -19.20 -5.64 6.52
N LEU A 360 -20.16 -4.86 7.01
CA LEU A 360 -21.41 -5.35 7.59
C LEU A 360 -22.53 -5.55 6.56
N LEU A 361 -22.45 -4.93 5.37
CA LEU A 361 -23.46 -5.05 4.31
C LEU A 361 -23.92 -6.49 3.99
N PRO A 362 -23.03 -7.50 3.85
CA PRO A 362 -23.47 -8.85 3.54
C PRO A 362 -24.19 -9.56 4.70
N LEU A 363 -24.08 -9.04 5.92
CA LEU A 363 -24.59 -9.67 7.16
C LEU A 363 -25.93 -9.09 7.62
N VAL A 364 -26.44 -8.12 6.85
CA VAL A 364 -27.50 -7.21 7.23
C VAL A 364 -28.62 -7.24 6.17
N GLY A 365 -29.88 -7.08 6.61
CA GLY A 365 -31.06 -7.15 5.75
C GLY A 365 -31.13 -6.02 4.72
N GLU A 366 -31.93 -6.19 3.66
CA GLU A 366 -31.93 -5.23 2.53
C GLU A 366 -32.30 -3.80 2.91
N GLU A 367 -33.26 -3.60 3.82
CA GLU A 367 -33.65 -2.27 4.31
C GLU A 367 -32.51 -1.58 5.06
N GLU A 368 -31.78 -2.34 5.88
CA GLU A 368 -30.67 -1.85 6.70
C GLU A 368 -29.41 -1.54 5.87
N ARG A 369 -29.24 -2.15 4.69
CA ARG A 369 -28.08 -1.88 3.79
C ARG A 369 -28.01 -0.43 3.33
N ILE A 370 -29.16 0.20 3.11
CA ILE A 370 -29.22 1.61 2.67
C ILE A 370 -28.65 2.52 3.78
N HIS A 371 -29.01 2.25 5.03
CA HIS A 371 -28.49 2.99 6.19
C HIS A 371 -26.97 2.86 6.31
N LEU A 372 -26.43 1.64 6.17
CA LEU A 372 -24.97 1.43 6.20
C LEU A 372 -24.22 2.16 5.07
N TRP A 373 -24.78 2.19 3.85
CA TRP A 373 -24.21 2.96 2.74
C TRP A 373 -24.20 4.46 3.01
N ILE A 374 -25.33 5.00 3.49
CA ILE A 374 -25.45 6.41 3.88
C ILE A 374 -24.42 6.73 4.97
N PHE A 375 -24.37 5.94 6.04
CA PHE A 375 -23.41 6.09 7.12
C PHE A 375 -21.96 6.09 6.61
N ALA A 376 -21.59 5.16 5.72
CA ALA A 376 -20.25 5.07 5.17
C ALA A 376 -19.88 6.32 4.34
N ILE A 377 -20.77 6.74 3.44
CA ILE A 377 -20.57 7.92 2.58
C ILE A 377 -20.46 9.19 3.45
N PHE A 378 -21.37 9.38 4.40
CA PHE A 378 -21.34 10.54 5.29
C PHE A 378 -20.11 10.54 6.20
N THR A 379 -19.67 9.38 6.70
CA THR A 379 -18.41 9.27 7.47
C THR A 379 -17.20 9.71 6.62
N ILE A 380 -17.14 9.31 5.35
CA ILE A 380 -16.06 9.73 4.44
C ILE A 380 -16.11 11.25 4.21
N LEU A 381 -17.28 11.79 3.85
CA LEU A 381 -17.44 13.22 3.55
C LEU A 381 -17.15 14.09 4.76
N THR A 382 -17.71 13.74 5.92
CA THR A 382 -17.62 14.56 7.14
C THR A 382 -16.31 14.34 7.89
N LYS A 383 -15.98 13.10 8.25
CA LYS A 383 -14.88 12.80 9.17
C LYS A 383 -13.54 12.57 8.47
N THR A 384 -13.55 11.96 7.28
CA THR A 384 -12.30 11.73 6.52
C THR A 384 -11.86 12.95 5.72
N LEU A 385 -12.79 13.77 5.21
CA LEU A 385 -12.46 14.92 4.35
C LEU A 385 -12.71 16.27 5.04
N ALA A 386 -13.95 16.55 5.48
CA ALA A 386 -14.31 17.88 5.97
C ALA A 386 -13.61 18.25 7.29
N VAL A 387 -13.60 17.38 8.30
CA VAL A 387 -12.97 17.63 9.60
C VAL A 387 -11.46 17.97 9.45
N PRO A 388 -10.65 17.16 8.75
CA PRO A 388 -9.24 17.51 8.48
C PRO A 388 -9.07 18.80 7.71
N TYR A 389 -9.95 19.09 6.74
CA TYR A 389 -9.92 20.33 5.97
C TYR A 389 -10.19 21.56 6.86
N VAL A 390 -11.22 21.52 7.70
CA VAL A 390 -11.60 22.61 8.61
C VAL A 390 -10.48 22.87 9.64
N ILE A 391 -10.00 21.82 10.30
CA ILE A 391 -8.95 21.96 11.32
C ILE A 391 -7.64 22.44 10.68
N SER A 392 -7.24 21.89 9.53
CA SER A 392 -6.00 22.30 8.86
C SER A 392 -6.06 23.75 8.39
N ARG A 393 -7.18 24.19 7.80
CA ARG A 393 -7.38 25.59 7.37
C ARG A 393 -7.32 26.57 8.53
N SER A 394 -7.92 26.22 9.68
CA SER A 394 -7.83 27.03 10.90
C SER A 394 -6.40 27.11 11.46
N SER A 395 -5.63 26.01 11.37
CA SER A 395 -4.26 25.94 11.89
C SER A 395 -3.21 26.71 11.09
N HIS A 396 -3.50 27.07 9.83
CA HIS A 396 -2.54 27.68 8.90
C HIS A 396 -2.09 29.10 9.31
N ALA A 397 -2.65 29.66 10.39
CA ALA A 397 -2.38 31.02 10.82
C ALA A 397 -0.98 31.28 11.42
N LYS A 398 -0.22 30.30 11.96
CA LYS A 398 1.10 30.60 12.60
C LYS A 398 2.09 29.41 12.66
N LYS A 399 3.38 29.69 12.45
CA LYS A 399 4.54 28.75 12.42
C LYS A 399 4.87 28.09 13.78
N SER A 400 4.36 28.61 14.90
CA SER A 400 4.69 28.17 16.27
C SER A 400 4.03 26.85 16.71
N LEU A 401 3.10 26.31 15.91
CA LEU A 401 2.28 25.12 16.25
C LEU A 401 2.89 23.77 15.81
N THR A 402 4.18 23.73 15.48
CA THR A 402 4.79 22.56 14.81
C THR A 402 5.13 21.40 15.75
N ASN A 403 5.28 21.63 17.06
CA ASN A 403 5.39 20.60 18.09
C ASN A 403 4.38 20.90 19.19
N LEU A 404 3.36 20.05 19.30
CA LEU A 404 2.29 20.20 20.29
C LEU A 404 2.79 19.65 21.63
N PRO A 405 2.80 20.43 22.73
CA PRO A 405 3.22 19.92 24.02
C PRO A 405 2.34 18.73 24.45
N SER A 406 2.98 17.68 24.92
CA SER A 406 2.32 16.47 25.42
C SER A 406 2.98 16.11 26.75
N PHE A 407 2.18 15.70 27.73
CA PHE A 407 2.69 15.30 29.04
C PHE A 407 3.63 14.09 28.96
N LEU A 408 3.40 13.19 28.01
CA LEU A 408 4.22 12.00 27.76
C LEU A 408 5.03 12.10 26.47
N ARG A 409 6.25 11.57 26.51
CA ARG A 409 7.06 11.33 25.30
C ARG A 409 6.38 10.29 24.40
N PRO A 410 6.53 10.37 23.06
CA PRO A 410 5.86 9.46 22.10
C PRO A 410 5.95 7.97 22.44
N GLY A 411 7.13 7.47 22.83
CA GLY A 411 7.32 6.06 23.19
C GLY A 411 6.46 5.61 24.38
N LYS A 412 6.34 6.44 25.42
CA LYS A 412 5.50 6.15 26.59
C LYS A 412 4.01 6.25 26.26
N SER A 413 3.64 7.17 25.37
CA SER A 413 2.27 7.28 24.86
C SER A 413 1.83 6.00 24.16
N TYR A 414 2.64 5.44 23.25
CA TYR A 414 2.30 4.18 22.57
C TYR A 414 2.15 3.02 23.56
N PHE A 415 3.07 2.90 24.53
CA PHE A 415 2.98 1.86 25.56
C PHE A 415 1.68 1.96 26.36
N LEU A 416 1.33 3.15 26.83
CA LEU A 416 0.07 3.36 27.56
C LEU A 416 -1.16 3.02 26.71
N ALA A 417 -1.18 3.41 25.43
CA ALA A 417 -2.28 3.09 24.54
C ALA A 417 -2.45 1.57 24.33
N ILE A 418 -1.34 0.83 24.22
CA ILE A 418 -1.36 -0.64 24.13
C ILE A 418 -1.87 -1.26 25.43
N VAL A 419 -1.40 -0.78 26.59
CA VAL A 419 -1.89 -1.27 27.89
C VAL A 419 -3.40 -1.04 28.04
N ILE A 420 -3.90 0.15 27.66
CA ILE A 420 -5.33 0.45 27.69
C ILE A 420 -6.11 -0.51 26.77
N MET A 421 -5.63 -0.75 25.55
CA MET A 421 -6.25 -1.69 24.61
C MET A 421 -6.29 -3.13 25.16
N ILE A 422 -5.20 -3.59 25.79
CA ILE A 422 -5.14 -4.92 26.39
C ILE A 422 -6.10 -5.04 27.58
N VAL A 423 -6.09 -4.05 28.48
CA VAL A 423 -6.96 -4.01 29.66
C VAL A 423 -8.44 -3.97 29.24
N THR A 424 -8.79 -3.14 28.25
CA THR A 424 -10.18 -3.05 27.75
C THR A 424 -10.62 -4.36 27.11
N TYR A 425 -9.78 -5.02 26.33
CA TYR A 425 -10.06 -6.35 25.77
C TYR A 425 -10.37 -7.37 26.88
N PHE A 426 -9.46 -7.56 27.85
CA PHE A 426 -9.64 -8.54 28.92
C PHE A 426 -10.86 -8.26 29.80
N ASN A 427 -11.18 -6.98 30.05
CA ASN A 427 -12.36 -6.65 30.84
C ASN A 427 -13.65 -6.98 30.09
N LEU A 428 -13.71 -6.69 28.78
CA LEU A 428 -14.92 -6.93 27.99
C LEU A 428 -15.11 -8.41 27.62
N ASP A 429 -14.02 -9.15 27.42
CA ASP A 429 -14.09 -10.60 27.15
C ASP A 429 -14.69 -11.38 28.34
N ASN A 430 -14.45 -10.89 29.56
CA ASN A 430 -15.01 -11.48 30.79
C ASN A 430 -16.47 -11.08 31.08
N ILE A 431 -17.06 -10.15 30.31
CA ILE A 431 -18.43 -9.69 30.50
C ILE A 431 -19.30 -10.24 29.37
N SER A 432 -20.10 -11.27 29.67
CA SER A 432 -21.10 -11.79 28.74
C SER A 432 -22.28 -10.82 28.61
N ILE A 433 -22.21 -9.86 27.68
CA ILE A 433 -23.32 -8.96 27.35
C ILE A 433 -24.26 -9.70 26.40
N GLU A 434 -25.09 -10.59 26.94
CA GLU A 434 -26.10 -11.31 26.16
C GLU A 434 -27.21 -10.35 25.70
N GLY A 435 -27.58 -10.44 24.41
CA GLY A 435 -28.80 -9.81 23.86
C GLY A 435 -28.69 -8.34 23.41
N LEU A 436 -27.66 -7.59 23.80
CA LEU A 436 -27.50 -6.18 23.40
C LEU A 436 -26.52 -5.95 22.24
N VAL A 437 -25.56 -6.85 22.05
CA VAL A 437 -24.44 -6.67 21.10
C VAL A 437 -24.41 -7.85 20.15
N LYS A 438 -24.57 -7.57 18.85
CA LYS A 438 -24.55 -8.59 17.80
C LYS A 438 -23.12 -8.97 17.39
N TRP A 439 -22.17 -8.03 17.53
CA TRP A 439 -20.78 -8.17 17.06
C TRP A 439 -19.78 -7.78 18.15
N ASN A 440 -19.25 -8.75 18.89
CA ASN A 440 -18.32 -8.51 20.01
C ASN A 440 -17.04 -7.77 19.59
N SER A 441 -16.50 -8.06 18.40
CA SER A 441 -15.31 -7.40 17.85
C SER A 441 -15.49 -5.88 17.69
N LEU A 442 -16.70 -5.42 17.35
CA LEU A 442 -17.02 -4.00 17.21
C LEU A 442 -17.18 -3.33 18.56
N LEU A 443 -17.73 -4.04 19.55
CA LEU A 443 -17.82 -3.55 20.91
C LEU A 443 -16.43 -3.29 21.50
N TYR A 444 -15.50 -4.24 21.35
CA TYR A 444 -14.12 -4.07 21.82
C TYR A 444 -13.46 -2.84 21.19
N ALA A 445 -13.61 -2.68 19.87
CA ALA A 445 -13.08 -1.51 19.17
C ALA A 445 -13.73 -0.20 19.66
N ALA A 446 -15.06 -0.16 19.81
CA ALA A 446 -15.80 1.00 20.26
C ALA A 446 -15.36 1.48 21.66
N VAL A 447 -15.32 0.58 22.64
CA VAL A 447 -14.90 0.92 24.00
C VAL A 447 -13.43 1.33 24.03
N THR A 448 -12.57 0.64 23.30
CA THR A 448 -11.15 1.01 23.18
C THR A 448 -10.98 2.44 22.65
N LEU A 449 -11.73 2.80 21.59
CA LEU A 449 -11.71 4.14 21.00
C LEU A 449 -12.16 5.21 21.99
N ILE A 450 -13.25 4.95 22.74
CA ILE A 450 -13.75 5.87 23.76
C ILE A 450 -12.70 6.10 24.85
N VAL A 451 -12.13 5.02 25.42
CA VAL A 451 -11.14 5.13 26.51
C VAL A 451 -9.86 5.79 26.03
N LEU A 452 -9.36 5.45 24.83
CA LEU A 452 -8.19 6.11 24.24
C LEU A 452 -8.46 7.59 23.95
N GLY A 453 -9.66 7.94 23.47
CA GLY A 453 -10.06 9.32 23.21
C GLY A 453 -10.09 10.17 24.49
N ILE A 454 -10.69 9.66 25.57
CA ILE A 454 -10.70 10.32 26.89
C ILE A 454 -9.27 10.49 27.40
N THR A 455 -8.46 9.43 27.33
CA THR A 455 -7.07 9.47 27.78
C THR A 455 -6.25 10.48 26.97
N MET A 456 -6.51 10.60 25.67
CA MET A 456 -5.85 11.56 24.80
C MET A 456 -6.17 13.00 25.23
N MET A 457 -7.42 13.30 25.61
CA MET A 457 -7.81 14.61 26.12
C MET A 457 -7.09 14.96 27.43
N ILE A 458 -6.85 13.98 28.30
CA ILE A 458 -6.16 14.18 29.58
C ILE A 458 -4.64 14.42 29.38
N ILE A 459 -4.00 13.65 28.48
CA ILE A 459 -2.53 13.66 28.33
C ILE A 459 -2.04 14.80 27.43
N LYS A 460 -2.86 15.22 26.47
CA LYS A 460 -2.50 16.26 25.51
C LYS A 460 -2.92 17.62 26.07
N ARG A 461 -1.96 18.54 26.17
CA ARG A 461 -2.16 19.90 26.67
C ARG A 461 -2.58 20.89 25.60
N ASN A 462 -2.56 20.47 24.34
CA ASN A 462 -2.92 21.32 23.23
C ASN A 462 -4.41 21.16 22.86
N ILE A 463 -5.09 22.29 22.70
CA ILE A 463 -6.52 22.36 22.36
C ILE A 463 -6.83 21.53 21.11
N PHE A 464 -6.03 21.60 20.04
CA PHE A 464 -6.25 20.81 18.81
C PHE A 464 -6.14 19.30 19.05
N SER A 465 -5.25 18.87 19.94
CA SER A 465 -5.13 17.45 20.28
C SER A 465 -6.29 16.97 21.15
N GLN A 466 -6.82 17.83 22.02
CA GLN A 466 -8.02 17.54 22.81
C GLN A 466 -9.27 17.47 21.92
N ILE A 467 -9.41 18.37 20.94
CA ILE A 467 -10.48 18.31 19.93
C ILE A 467 -10.43 16.97 19.19
N ILE A 468 -9.24 16.53 18.78
CA ILE A 468 -9.10 15.23 18.11
C ILE A 468 -9.44 14.09 19.06
N GLY A 469 -9.08 14.17 20.35
CA GLY A 469 -9.52 13.22 21.37
C GLY A 469 -11.05 13.11 21.45
N LEU A 470 -11.76 14.23 21.45
CA LEU A 470 -13.23 14.26 21.42
C LEU A 470 -13.80 13.61 20.15
N LEU A 471 -13.24 13.94 18.99
CA LEU A 471 -13.64 13.35 17.71
C LEU A 471 -13.38 11.83 17.65
N VAL A 472 -12.36 11.34 18.36
CA VAL A 472 -12.09 9.90 18.53
C VAL A 472 -13.13 9.24 19.43
N ILE A 473 -13.60 9.91 20.48
CA ILE A 473 -14.71 9.43 21.31
C ILE A 473 -15.99 9.30 20.46
N GLU A 474 -16.32 10.31 19.66
CA GLU A 474 -17.48 10.26 18.75
C GLU A 474 -17.38 9.12 17.73
N ASN A 475 -16.16 8.81 17.26
CA ASN A 475 -15.90 7.65 16.42
C ASN A 475 -16.15 6.33 17.17
N GLY A 476 -15.72 6.22 18.43
CA GLY A 476 -16.00 5.07 19.27
C GLY A 476 -17.51 4.88 19.52
N ILE A 477 -18.25 5.96 19.75
CA ILE A 477 -19.71 5.93 19.88
C ILE A 477 -20.36 5.46 18.58
N ALA A 478 -19.92 5.96 17.42
CA ALA A 478 -20.45 5.53 16.14
C ALA A 478 -20.26 4.01 15.91
N VAL A 479 -19.08 3.47 16.26
CA VAL A 479 -18.80 2.03 16.18
C VAL A 479 -19.64 1.24 17.20
N PHE A 480 -19.87 1.77 18.41
CA PHE A 480 -20.74 1.15 19.42
C PHE A 480 -22.17 0.97 18.90
N VAL A 481 -22.67 1.98 18.18
CA VAL A 481 -24.01 1.92 17.60
C VAL A 481 -24.09 0.87 16.48
N LEU A 482 -23.07 0.78 15.63
CA LEU A 482 -22.97 -0.29 14.62
C LEU A 482 -22.92 -1.68 15.27
N ALA A 483 -22.35 -1.82 16.47
CA ALA A 483 -22.26 -3.09 17.20
C ALA A 483 -23.59 -3.55 17.81
N THR A 484 -24.49 -2.61 18.14
CA THR A 484 -25.73 -2.84 18.90
C THR A 484 -26.97 -2.90 18.02
N ILE A 485 -27.18 -1.92 17.14
CA ILE A 485 -28.47 -1.75 16.43
C ILE A 485 -28.41 -2.28 14.98
N GLY A 486 -27.23 -2.47 14.39
CA GLY A 486 -27.09 -2.91 12.98
C GLY A 486 -27.44 -1.81 11.95
N SER A 487 -28.42 -0.95 12.25
CA SER A 487 -28.76 0.25 11.48
C SER A 487 -29.43 1.31 12.36
N LEU A 488 -29.02 2.58 12.24
CA LEU A 488 -29.72 3.67 12.89
C LEU A 488 -30.83 4.23 11.98
N PRO A 489 -31.93 4.74 12.56
CA PRO A 489 -32.80 5.67 11.85
C PRO A 489 -31.97 6.83 11.28
N ILE A 490 -32.22 7.17 10.02
CA ILE A 490 -31.51 8.21 9.27
C ILE A 490 -31.39 9.52 10.07
N MET A 491 -32.43 9.89 10.80
CA MET A 491 -32.45 11.09 11.64
C MET A 491 -31.37 11.12 12.74
N ILE A 492 -31.07 9.96 13.33
CA ILE A 492 -30.03 9.86 14.37
C ILE A 492 -28.64 9.94 13.75
N GLU A 493 -28.44 9.31 12.57
CA GLU A 493 -27.18 9.42 11.83
C GLU A 493 -26.86 10.86 11.46
N PHE A 494 -27.81 11.58 10.87
CA PHE A 494 -27.65 13.00 10.54
C PHE A 494 -27.38 13.86 11.76
N GLY A 495 -28.05 13.59 12.89
CA GLY A 495 -27.80 14.28 14.15
C GLY A 495 -26.36 14.12 14.62
N ILE A 496 -25.85 12.89 14.65
CA ILE A 496 -24.47 12.60 15.06
C ILE A 496 -23.48 13.28 14.11
N PHE A 497 -23.65 13.16 12.79
CA PHE A 497 -22.76 13.80 11.82
C PHE A 497 -22.78 15.32 11.90
N ALA A 498 -23.96 15.94 12.02
CA ALA A 498 -24.10 17.38 12.15
C ALA A 498 -23.41 17.91 13.41
N VAL A 499 -23.57 17.21 14.55
CA VAL A 499 -22.87 17.54 15.80
C VAL A 499 -21.35 17.44 15.62
N THR A 500 -20.84 16.39 14.96
CA THR A 500 -19.38 16.24 14.77
C THR A 500 -18.77 17.38 13.96
N VAL A 501 -19.43 17.80 12.88
CA VAL A 501 -18.96 18.90 12.01
C VAL A 501 -19.09 20.24 12.71
N ALA A 502 -20.23 20.50 13.37
CA ALA A 502 -20.44 21.74 14.11
C ALA A 502 -19.41 21.88 15.24
N THR A 503 -19.18 20.82 16.01
CA THR A 503 -18.18 20.77 17.08
C THR A 503 -16.78 21.01 16.54
N ALA A 504 -16.38 20.32 15.46
CA ALA A 504 -15.08 20.53 14.83
C ALA A 504 -14.90 21.97 14.34
N TYR A 505 -15.93 22.56 13.73
CA TYR A 505 -15.91 23.93 13.22
C TYR A 505 -15.83 24.97 14.33
N ILE A 506 -16.72 24.89 15.32
CA ILE A 506 -16.78 25.81 16.47
C ILE A 506 -15.47 25.75 17.24
N LEU A 507 -14.99 24.54 17.57
CA LEU A 507 -13.75 24.38 18.32
C LEU A 507 -12.52 24.81 17.53
N ALA A 508 -12.49 24.61 16.20
CA ALA A 508 -11.41 25.12 15.36
C ALA A 508 -11.37 26.65 15.33
N ILE A 509 -12.52 27.33 15.29
CA ILE A 509 -12.59 28.80 15.35
C ILE A 509 -12.20 29.32 16.72
N LEU A 510 -12.76 28.75 17.78
CA LEU A 510 -12.45 29.15 19.15
C LEU A 510 -10.97 28.95 19.45
N SER A 511 -10.40 27.81 19.05
CA SER A 511 -8.97 27.54 19.23
C SER A 511 -8.08 28.50 18.45
N ALA A 512 -8.46 28.89 17.23
CA ALA A 512 -7.73 29.91 16.47
C ALA A 512 -7.80 31.27 17.15
N LYS A 513 -8.98 31.67 17.63
CA LYS A 513 -9.20 32.95 18.31
C LYS A 513 -8.47 33.04 19.65
N ILE A 514 -8.48 31.96 20.44
CA ILE A 514 -7.72 31.85 21.69
C ILE A 514 -6.22 31.97 21.41
N SER A 515 -5.72 31.27 20.39
CA SER A 515 -4.31 31.32 20.00
C SER A 515 -3.90 32.69 19.44
N GLU A 516 -4.81 33.40 18.79
CA GLU A 516 -4.60 34.77 18.33
C GLU A 516 -4.46 35.76 19.49
N LEU A 517 -5.32 35.63 20.49
CA LEU A 517 -5.34 36.50 21.68
C LEU A 517 -4.17 36.24 22.63
N HIS A 518 -3.80 34.97 22.87
CA HIS A 518 -2.84 34.59 23.91
C HIS A 518 -1.46 34.19 23.37
N GLY A 519 -1.29 34.09 22.04
CA GLY A 519 -0.02 33.71 21.41
C GLY A 519 0.38 32.24 21.56
N SER A 520 -0.32 31.47 22.41
CA SER A 520 -0.11 30.04 22.66
C SER A 520 -1.39 29.23 22.47
N ALA A 521 -1.23 27.95 22.16
CA ALA A 521 -2.32 26.96 22.09
C ALA A 521 -2.21 25.91 23.21
N ASP A 522 -1.36 26.16 24.21
CA ASP A 522 -1.28 25.35 25.43
C ASP A 522 -2.41 25.74 26.39
N THR A 523 -3.14 24.75 26.88
CA THR A 523 -4.21 24.96 27.86
C THR A 523 -3.68 25.28 29.25
N GLU A 524 -2.42 25.00 29.58
CA GLU A 524 -1.83 25.41 30.86
C GLU A 524 -1.66 26.93 30.95
N ASP A 525 -1.29 27.59 29.84
CA ASP A 525 -1.13 29.06 29.80
C ASP A 525 -2.45 29.79 30.10
N LEU A 526 -3.61 29.13 29.89
CA LEU A 526 -4.92 29.68 30.24
C LEU A 526 -5.20 29.64 31.75
N ARG A 527 -4.47 28.84 32.53
CA ARG A 527 -4.60 28.80 34.00
C ARG A 527 -3.87 29.95 34.68
N ASP A 528 -2.88 30.53 34.01
CA ASP A 528 -2.09 31.64 34.52
C ASP A 528 -2.75 33.01 34.23
N LEU A 529 -3.96 33.01 33.66
CA LEU A 529 -4.78 34.21 33.49
C LEU A 529 -5.40 34.62 34.82
N THR A 530 -4.84 35.66 35.43
CA THR A 530 -5.48 36.38 36.55
C THR A 530 -6.51 37.36 36.00
N GLU A 531 -7.65 37.49 36.70
CA GLU A 531 -8.79 38.36 36.35
C GLU A 531 -8.44 39.79 35.95
#